data_AF-A0A2Z6LGU5-F1
#
_entry.id   AF-A0A2Z6LGU5-F1
#
_cell.length_a   1.000
_cell.length_b   1.000
_cell.length_c   1.000
_cell.angle_alpha   90.00
_cell.angle_beta   90.00
_cell.angle_gamma   90.00
#
_symmetry.space_group_name_H-M   'P 1'
#
loop_
_entity.id
_entity.type
_entity.pdbx_description
1 polymer ?
#
loop_
_entity_poly.entity_id
_entity_poly.type
_entity_poly.pdbx_seq_one_letter_code
_entity_poly.pdbx_strand_id
1 'polypeptide(L)'
;MTTTNGDSDFTDIMLSWSLQDIFNQDLYKDKVKCIELRFKSVGHYFGSYVYPLLEETRTQLCSSMEILQSSPFAEVVSLKEAPDNKNRMFYNVRTNRWRNRSSGHGNQMYKTLIGDVFMLADFKPEIVDDLQRTGKMWTLVVSAGLVEEETNDHNAELMSSFKILPSKDIDFDQVAQKSMFLIYLTNITPNRRIWEALHMSRNSKLIQKLLCAADEVRVNFMLCLYIKCFKFNIM
;
A
#
# COMPACT_ATOMS: atom_id res chain seq x y z
N MET A 1 11.78 -17.47 -28.69
CA MET A 1 10.88 -16.34 -28.39
C MET A 1 10.32 -16.58 -27.00
N THR A 2 10.99 -16.05 -25.98
CA THR A 2 10.59 -16.12 -24.58
C THR A 2 9.98 -14.78 -24.22
N THR A 3 8.65 -14.76 -24.03
CA THR A 3 7.90 -13.61 -23.53
C THR A 3 8.32 -13.31 -22.10
N THR A 4 8.95 -12.15 -21.89
CA THR A 4 9.16 -11.53 -20.58
C THR A 4 7.81 -11.06 -20.04
N ASN A 5 7.23 -11.81 -19.10
CA ASN A 5 6.04 -11.38 -18.36
C ASN A 5 6.38 -10.11 -17.55
N GLY A 6 5.53 -9.09 -17.70
CA GLY A 6 5.79 -7.71 -17.28
C GLY A 6 6.04 -7.52 -15.79
N ASP A 7 7.05 -6.69 -15.49
CA ASP A 7 7.24 -6.03 -14.20
C ASP A 7 6.05 -5.11 -13.92
N SER A 8 4.95 -5.66 -13.40
CA SER A 8 3.93 -4.82 -12.75
C SER A 8 4.53 -4.27 -11.46
N ASP A 9 4.63 -2.94 -11.36
CA ASP A 9 5.01 -2.23 -10.12
C ASP A 9 4.08 -2.72 -9.00
N PHE A 10 4.64 -3.04 -7.84
CA PHE A 10 3.87 -3.46 -6.66
C PHE A 10 2.70 -2.51 -6.37
N THR A 11 2.96 -1.22 -6.57
CA THR A 11 1.98 -0.14 -6.41
C THR A 11 0.80 -0.30 -7.37
N ASP A 12 1.06 -0.71 -8.62
CA ASP A 12 0.01 -0.90 -9.64
C ASP A 12 -0.88 -2.10 -9.29
N ILE A 13 -0.30 -3.19 -8.78
CA ILE A 13 -1.07 -4.36 -8.31
C ILE A 13 -2.00 -3.93 -7.18
N MET A 14 -1.47 -3.25 -6.16
CA MET A 14 -2.26 -2.81 -5.00
C MET A 14 -3.37 -1.81 -5.41
N LEU A 15 -3.06 -0.86 -6.28
CA LEU A 15 -4.02 0.12 -6.77
C LEU A 15 -5.09 -0.49 -7.69
N SER A 16 -4.83 -1.66 -8.29
CA SER A 16 -5.81 -2.36 -9.11
C SER A 16 -6.91 -3.07 -8.31
N TRP A 17 -6.72 -3.27 -7.00
CA TRP A 17 -7.70 -3.95 -6.16
C TRP A 17 -9.00 -3.16 -6.03
N SER A 18 -10.11 -3.84 -6.26
CA SER A 18 -11.43 -3.35 -5.91
C SER A 18 -11.69 -3.46 -4.41
N LEU A 19 -12.75 -2.81 -3.93
CA LEU A 19 -13.22 -2.99 -2.56
C LEU A 19 -13.49 -4.48 -2.26
N GLN A 20 -14.10 -5.19 -3.21
CA GLN A 20 -14.39 -6.61 -3.06
C GLN A 20 -13.10 -7.44 -2.93
N ASP A 21 -12.06 -7.10 -3.70
CA ASP A 21 -10.76 -7.76 -3.58
C ASP A 21 -10.13 -7.51 -2.21
N ILE A 22 -10.16 -6.26 -1.73
CA ILE A 22 -9.58 -5.89 -0.43
C ILE A 22 -10.26 -6.64 0.73
N PHE A 23 -11.58 -6.84 0.68
CA PHE A 23 -12.32 -7.55 1.73
C PHE A 23 -12.42 -9.07 1.49
N ASN A 24 -11.95 -9.58 0.35
CA ASN A 24 -11.98 -11.01 0.04
C ASN A 24 -10.81 -11.75 0.70
N GLN A 25 -11.08 -12.41 1.83
CA GLN A 25 -10.12 -13.26 2.54
C GLN A 25 -9.60 -14.45 1.72
N ASP A 26 -10.32 -14.83 0.65
CA ASP A 26 -9.97 -15.94 -0.21
C ASP A 26 -9.31 -15.49 -1.54
N LEU A 27 -9.02 -14.19 -1.73
CA LEU A 27 -8.48 -13.64 -3.00
C LEU A 27 -7.25 -14.40 -3.51
N TYR A 28 -6.34 -14.77 -2.60
CA TYR A 28 -5.11 -15.51 -2.92
C TYR A 28 -5.05 -16.89 -2.28
N LYS A 29 -6.17 -17.45 -1.77
CA LYS A 29 -6.20 -18.72 -1.02
C LYS A 29 -5.47 -19.86 -1.70
N ASP A 30 -5.73 -20.06 -3.00
CA ASP A 30 -5.15 -21.16 -3.78
C ASP A 30 -3.73 -20.86 -4.29
N LYS A 31 -3.28 -19.61 -4.12
CA LYS A 31 -1.96 -19.12 -4.55
C LYS A 31 -0.96 -19.03 -3.40
N VAL A 32 -1.44 -18.75 -2.18
CA VAL A 32 -0.66 -18.78 -0.95
C VAL A 32 -0.46 -20.24 -0.57
N LYS A 33 0.74 -20.76 -0.85
CA LYS A 33 1.14 -22.13 -0.49
C LYS A 33 1.99 -22.10 0.79
N CYS A 34 2.04 -23.24 1.49
CA CYS A 34 2.97 -23.41 2.59
C CYS A 34 4.40 -23.18 2.07
N ILE A 35 5.17 -22.36 2.78
CA ILE A 35 6.56 -22.11 2.43
C ILE A 35 7.34 -23.40 2.69
N GLU A 36 7.90 -23.97 1.62
CA GLU A 36 8.67 -25.21 1.70
C GLU A 36 9.96 -25.00 2.53
N LEU A 37 10.38 -26.05 3.26
CA LEU A 37 11.67 -26.03 3.97
C LEU A 37 12.88 -26.12 3.03
N ARG A 38 12.65 -26.50 1.77
CA ARG A 38 13.67 -26.64 0.73
C ARG A 38 13.15 -26.02 -0.56
N PHE A 39 14.03 -25.41 -1.33
CA PHE A 39 13.64 -24.75 -2.57
C PHE A 39 14.40 -25.33 -3.75
N LYS A 40 13.68 -25.62 -4.83
CA LYS A 40 14.24 -26.23 -6.05
C LYS A 40 15.17 -25.29 -6.82
N SER A 41 15.02 -23.98 -6.63
CA SER A 41 15.83 -22.95 -7.26
C SER A 41 15.67 -21.61 -6.52
N VAL A 42 16.54 -20.65 -6.82
CA VAL A 42 16.42 -19.27 -6.34
C VAL A 42 15.09 -18.64 -6.80
N GLY A 43 14.64 -18.94 -8.02
CA GLY A 43 13.34 -18.49 -8.52
C GLY A 43 12.17 -19.11 -7.76
N HIS A 44 12.28 -20.39 -7.39
CA HIS A 44 11.28 -21.07 -6.55
C HIS A 44 11.21 -20.44 -5.15
N TYR A 45 12.36 -20.09 -4.56
CA TYR A 45 12.44 -19.37 -3.29
C TYR A 45 11.71 -18.03 -3.37
N PHE A 46 12.14 -17.12 -4.24
CA PHE A 46 11.54 -15.80 -4.33
C PHE A 46 10.06 -15.83 -4.73
N GLY A 47 9.70 -16.68 -5.69
CA GLY A 47 8.31 -16.86 -6.13
C GLY A 47 7.37 -17.35 -5.02
N SER A 48 7.89 -18.05 -4.01
CA SER A 48 7.08 -18.53 -2.88
C SER A 48 6.60 -17.40 -1.96
N TYR A 49 7.27 -16.25 -1.96
CA TYR A 49 6.93 -15.10 -1.09
C TYR A 49 6.06 -14.03 -1.78
N VAL A 50 5.87 -14.12 -3.10
CA VAL A 50 5.10 -13.12 -3.87
C VAL A 50 3.65 -13.02 -3.39
N TYR A 51 2.92 -14.14 -3.36
CA TYR A 51 1.52 -14.15 -2.92
C TYR A 51 1.34 -13.93 -1.42
N PRO A 52 2.19 -14.48 -0.53
CA PRO A 52 2.17 -14.10 0.89
C PRO A 52 2.29 -12.60 1.12
N LEU A 53 3.20 -11.91 0.40
CA LEU A 53 3.39 -10.46 0.52
C LEU A 53 2.15 -9.68 0.03
N LEU A 54 1.54 -10.10 -1.08
CA LEU A 54 0.31 -9.50 -1.58
C LEU A 54 -0.84 -9.70 -0.58
N GLU A 55 -0.97 -10.89 -0.01
CA GLU A 55 -2.00 -11.22 0.98
C GLU A 55 -1.82 -10.47 2.31
N GLU A 56 -0.58 -10.32 2.78
CA GLU A 56 -0.23 -9.51 3.94
C GLU A 56 -0.61 -8.04 3.70
N THR A 57 -0.26 -7.49 2.54
CA THR A 57 -0.59 -6.10 2.17
C THR A 57 -2.09 -5.88 2.06
N ARG A 58 -2.81 -6.81 1.41
CA ARG A 58 -4.28 -6.78 1.28
C ARG A 58 -4.95 -6.79 2.65
N THR A 59 -4.50 -7.69 3.54
CA THR A 59 -5.01 -7.82 4.91
C THR A 59 -4.75 -6.55 5.71
N GLN A 60 -3.56 -5.97 5.62
CA GLN A 60 -3.22 -4.70 6.26
C GLN A 60 -4.14 -3.56 5.80
N LEU A 61 -4.42 -3.49 4.49
CA LEU A 61 -5.32 -2.48 3.93
C LEU A 61 -6.77 -2.69 4.40
N CYS A 62 -7.24 -3.95 4.44
CA CYS A 62 -8.54 -4.33 4.97
C CYS A 62 -8.70 -3.86 6.42
N SER A 63 -7.76 -4.21 7.30
CA SER A 63 -7.80 -3.79 8.71
C SER A 63 -7.76 -2.26 8.87
N SER A 64 -7.01 -1.54 8.04
CA SER A 64 -7.02 -0.08 8.06
C SER A 64 -8.38 0.51 7.63
N MET A 65 -9.09 -0.14 6.71
CA MET A 65 -10.42 0.29 6.28
C MET A 65 -11.52 0.03 7.33
N GLU A 66 -11.35 -0.97 8.20
CA GLU A 66 -12.29 -1.25 9.30
C GLU A 66 -12.25 -0.16 10.39
N ILE A 67 -11.14 0.58 10.50
CA ILE A 67 -10.92 1.63 11.52
C ILE A 67 -10.91 3.05 10.96
N LEU A 68 -11.48 3.29 9.78
CA LEU A 68 -11.50 4.60 9.08
C LEU A 68 -11.94 5.78 9.96
N GLN A 69 -12.93 5.57 10.83
CA GLN A 69 -13.40 6.60 11.76
C GLN A 69 -12.28 7.19 12.62
N SER A 70 -11.28 6.37 12.97
CA SER A 70 -10.20 6.70 13.89
C SER A 70 -8.95 7.23 13.17
N SER A 71 -8.88 7.05 11.84
CA SER A 71 -7.72 7.38 11.02
C SER A 71 -7.44 8.89 10.96
N PRO A 72 -6.16 9.28 10.85
CA PRO A 72 -5.78 10.64 10.49
C PRO A 72 -6.44 11.06 9.16
N PHE A 73 -6.95 12.29 9.11
CA PHE A 73 -7.54 12.83 7.90
C PHE A 73 -7.23 14.32 7.73
N ALA A 74 -7.27 14.79 6.48
CA ALA A 74 -7.16 16.19 6.13
C ALA A 74 -8.10 16.53 4.97
N GLU A 75 -8.53 17.78 4.90
CA GLU A 75 -9.28 18.29 3.74
C GLU A 75 -8.30 18.73 2.65
N VAL A 76 -8.65 18.42 1.41
CA VAL A 76 -7.89 18.83 0.23
C VAL A 76 -8.23 20.28 -0.08
N VAL A 77 -7.21 21.14 -0.04
CA VAL A 77 -7.31 22.58 -0.34
C VAL A 77 -7.04 22.85 -1.82
N SER A 78 -6.15 22.07 -2.42
CA SER A 78 -5.84 22.16 -3.86
C SER A 78 -5.46 20.78 -4.39
N LEU A 79 -5.93 20.47 -5.59
CA LEU A 79 -5.55 19.30 -6.36
C LEU A 79 -5.25 19.76 -7.79
N LYS A 80 -4.04 19.49 -8.28
CA LYS A 80 -3.59 19.91 -9.62
C LYS A 80 -2.94 18.74 -10.33
N GLU A 81 -3.25 18.56 -11.60
CA GLU A 81 -2.56 17.56 -12.44
C GLU A 81 -1.06 17.85 -12.50
N ALA A 82 -0.27 16.78 -12.43
CA ALA A 82 1.18 16.81 -12.50
C ALA A 82 1.69 15.56 -13.25
N PRO A 83 1.28 15.37 -14.52
CA PRO A 83 1.61 14.19 -15.30
C PRO A 83 3.12 13.95 -15.35
N ASP A 84 3.52 12.69 -15.30
CA ASP A 84 4.92 12.29 -15.48
C ASP A 84 5.20 11.95 -16.95
N ASN A 85 6.47 11.99 -17.34
CA ASN A 85 6.98 11.67 -18.67
C ASN A 85 6.65 10.23 -19.13
N LYS A 86 6.16 9.38 -18.22
CA LYS A 86 5.79 7.97 -18.45
C LYS A 86 4.28 7.76 -18.67
N ASN A 87 3.52 8.80 -19.02
CA ASN A 87 2.06 8.76 -19.19
C ASN A 87 1.28 8.29 -17.94
N ARG A 88 1.88 8.32 -16.75
CA ARG A 88 1.14 8.14 -15.49
C ARG A 88 0.61 9.49 -15.04
N MET A 89 -0.68 9.55 -14.73
CA MET A 89 -1.29 10.74 -14.19
C MET A 89 -1.03 10.81 -12.69
N PHE A 90 -0.31 11.84 -12.27
CA PHE A 90 -0.11 12.18 -10.87
C PHE A 90 -0.74 13.52 -10.56
N TYR A 91 -0.89 13.82 -9.28
CA TYR A 91 -1.50 15.06 -8.82
C TYR A 91 -0.67 15.68 -7.70
N ASN A 92 -0.44 16.99 -7.79
CA ASN A 92 0.04 17.77 -6.67
C ASN A 92 -1.16 18.11 -5.79
N VAL A 93 -1.12 17.62 -4.55
CA VAL A 93 -2.17 17.86 -3.56
C VAL A 93 -1.64 18.76 -2.46
N ARG A 94 -2.45 19.73 -2.06
CA ARG A 94 -2.25 20.55 -0.87
C ARG A 94 -3.41 20.29 0.08
N THR A 95 -3.08 20.05 1.34
CA THR A 95 -4.05 19.74 2.40
C THR A 95 -4.00 20.77 3.52
N ASN A 96 -5.11 20.89 4.23
CA ASN A 96 -5.12 21.60 5.52
C ASN A 96 -4.46 20.73 6.61
N ARG A 97 -4.48 21.24 7.84
CA ARG A 97 -3.92 20.54 8.99
C ARG A 97 -4.55 19.16 9.19
N TRP A 98 -3.70 18.13 9.24
CA TRP A 98 -4.10 16.77 9.60
C TRP A 98 -4.72 16.71 10.99
N ARG A 99 -5.88 16.04 11.06
CA ARG A 99 -6.65 15.82 12.29
C ARG A 99 -6.63 14.34 12.62
N ASN A 100 -6.47 14.01 13.90
CA ASN A 100 -6.63 12.65 14.41
C ASN A 100 -7.91 12.63 15.27
N ARG A 101 -8.86 11.71 15.01
CA ARG A 101 -10.05 11.60 15.87
C ARG A 101 -9.71 11.04 17.27
N SER A 102 -8.60 10.34 17.40
CA SER A 102 -8.31 9.46 18.55
C SER A 102 -7.31 10.03 19.56
N SER A 103 -6.87 11.28 19.41
CA SER A 103 -5.81 11.84 20.26
C SER A 103 -6.34 12.30 21.62
N GLY A 104 -6.46 11.36 22.56
CA GLY A 104 -6.23 11.62 23.97
C GLY A 104 -4.71 11.78 24.20
N HIS A 105 -4.27 12.98 24.54
CA HIS A 105 -2.96 13.26 25.16
C HIS A 105 -1.66 12.98 24.37
N GLY A 106 -1.63 13.22 23.05
CA GLY A 106 -0.39 13.25 22.27
C GLY A 106 -0.47 14.24 21.12
N ASN A 107 0.24 15.37 21.21
CA ASN A 107 0.10 16.53 20.33
C ASN A 107 0.86 16.41 18.99
N GLN A 108 1.32 15.20 18.62
CA GLN A 108 2.05 15.00 17.37
C GLN A 108 1.06 14.80 16.22
N MET A 109 0.98 15.79 15.35
CA MET A 109 0.19 15.68 14.12
C MET A 109 0.81 14.67 13.18
N TYR A 110 -0.04 13.95 12.45
CA TYR A 110 0.40 13.07 11.39
C TYR A 110 1.13 13.87 10.30
N LYS A 111 2.21 13.30 9.77
CA LYS A 111 3.01 13.84 8.68
C LYS A 111 3.05 12.83 7.54
N THR A 112 2.72 13.29 6.34
CA THR A 112 2.77 12.48 5.11
C THR A 112 4.19 12.02 4.81
N LEU A 113 4.32 10.75 4.46
CA LEU A 113 5.53 10.06 4.02
C LEU A 113 5.35 9.52 2.60
N ILE A 114 6.46 9.23 1.94
CA ILE A 114 6.46 8.50 0.66
C ILE A 114 5.93 7.09 0.92
N GLY A 115 5.09 6.60 0.02
CA GLY A 115 4.46 5.28 0.13
C GLY A 115 3.28 5.22 1.11
N ASP A 116 2.86 6.35 1.67
CA ASP A 116 1.58 6.39 2.39
C ASP A 116 0.43 6.18 1.41
N VAL A 117 -0.50 5.32 1.80
CA VAL A 117 -1.75 5.03 1.09
C VAL A 117 -2.87 5.78 1.78
N PHE A 118 -3.64 6.51 0.99
CA PHE A 118 -4.80 7.23 1.43
C PHE A 118 -6.04 6.80 0.67
N MET A 119 -7.18 7.00 1.30
CA MET A 119 -8.46 7.10 0.61
C MET A 119 -8.73 8.57 0.32
N LEU A 120 -8.90 8.92 -0.95
CA LEU A 120 -9.42 10.21 -1.39
C LEU A 120 -10.93 10.09 -1.58
N ALA A 121 -11.73 10.85 -0.83
CA ALA A 121 -13.19 10.72 -0.84
C ALA A 121 -13.91 12.07 -0.77
N ASP A 122 -15.13 12.14 -1.33
CA ASP A 122 -16.02 13.33 -1.28
C ASP A 122 -16.89 13.37 0.00
N PHE A 123 -16.49 12.60 1.00
CA PHE A 123 -17.14 12.44 2.30
C PHE A 123 -16.11 11.88 3.29
N LYS A 124 -16.49 11.89 4.57
CA LYS A 124 -15.70 11.27 5.63
C LYS A 124 -16.37 9.95 6.03
N PRO A 125 -15.86 8.79 5.58
CA PRO A 125 -16.40 7.50 6.02
C PRO A 125 -16.22 7.32 7.53
N GLU A 126 -17.25 6.79 8.18
CA GLU A 126 -17.19 6.33 9.58
C GLU A 126 -17.19 4.81 9.65
N ILE A 127 -17.92 4.16 8.73
CA ILE A 127 -18.01 2.70 8.60
C ILE A 127 -17.76 2.26 7.16
N VAL A 128 -17.39 0.99 6.97
CA VAL A 128 -17.11 0.41 5.64
C VAL A 128 -18.31 0.50 4.70
N ASP A 129 -19.53 0.37 5.23
CA ASP A 129 -20.77 0.48 4.43
C ASP A 129 -20.92 1.86 3.77
N ASP A 130 -20.30 2.91 4.33
CA ASP A 130 -20.31 4.24 3.73
C ASP A 130 -19.66 4.26 2.34
N LEU A 131 -18.71 3.34 2.10
CA LEU A 131 -17.97 3.22 0.84
C LEU A 131 -18.81 2.67 -0.31
N GLN A 132 -19.96 2.05 -0.02
CA GLN A 132 -20.88 1.48 -1.00
C GLN A 132 -22.09 2.39 -1.29
N ARG A 133 -22.19 3.53 -0.59
CA ARG A 133 -23.32 4.45 -0.74
C ARG A 133 -23.36 5.08 -2.14
N THR A 134 -24.51 5.00 -2.80
CA THR A 134 -24.74 5.62 -4.11
C THR A 134 -24.50 7.13 -4.07
N GLY A 135 -23.84 7.66 -5.09
CA GLY A 135 -23.56 9.10 -5.23
C GLY A 135 -22.36 9.61 -4.40
N LYS A 136 -21.67 8.72 -3.70
CA LYS A 136 -20.39 8.99 -3.05
C LYS A 136 -19.24 8.45 -3.89
N MET A 137 -18.15 9.20 -3.93
CA MET A 137 -16.95 8.85 -4.65
C MET A 137 -15.79 8.66 -3.67
N TRP A 138 -15.04 7.60 -3.88
CA TRP A 138 -13.74 7.44 -3.26
C TRP A 138 -12.77 6.70 -4.20
N THR A 139 -11.47 6.90 -4.01
CA THR A 139 -10.41 6.20 -4.73
C THR A 139 -9.19 6.01 -3.82
N LEU A 140 -8.42 4.95 -4.04
CA LEU A 140 -7.12 4.79 -3.40
C LEU A 140 -6.10 5.69 -4.07
N VAL A 141 -5.21 6.27 -3.28
CA VAL A 141 -4.08 7.06 -3.75
C VAL A 141 -2.83 6.75 -2.95
N VAL A 142 -1.66 6.83 -3.59
CA VAL A 142 -0.35 6.59 -2.97
C VAL A 142 0.47 7.86 -3.03
N SER A 143 1.06 8.29 -1.91
CA SER A 143 2.02 9.38 -1.86
C SER A 143 3.33 8.99 -2.56
N ALA A 144 3.70 9.77 -3.57
CA ALA A 144 4.84 9.53 -4.45
C ALA A 144 6.04 10.44 -4.15
N GLY A 145 5.90 11.43 -3.26
CA GLY A 145 6.96 12.41 -2.98
C GLY A 145 6.42 13.69 -2.38
N LEU A 146 7.30 14.47 -1.75
CA LEU A 146 6.98 15.84 -1.35
C LEU A 146 7.08 16.75 -2.57
N VAL A 147 6.26 17.81 -2.61
CA VAL A 147 6.44 18.91 -3.54
C VAL A 147 7.35 19.91 -2.84
N GLU A 148 8.51 20.21 -3.41
CA GLU A 148 9.32 21.33 -2.96
C GLU A 148 8.55 22.62 -3.26
N GLU A 149 7.94 23.23 -2.25
CA GLU A 149 7.34 24.55 -2.37
C GLU A 149 8.31 25.58 -1.81
N GLU A 150 8.76 26.52 -2.65
CA GLU A 150 9.39 27.76 -2.19
C GLU A 150 8.28 28.65 -1.59
N THR A 151 8.02 28.53 -0.28
CA THR A 151 6.99 29.37 0.37
C THR A 151 7.60 30.23 1.47
N ASN A 152 7.52 31.55 1.27
CA ASN A 152 7.71 32.58 2.30
C ASN A 152 6.47 32.73 3.22
N ASP A 153 5.59 31.73 3.27
CA ASP A 153 4.31 31.80 3.97
C ASP A 153 4.42 31.19 5.37
N HIS A 154 4.14 31.99 6.40
CA HIS A 154 4.17 31.56 7.80
C HIS A 154 3.15 30.46 8.14
N ASN A 155 2.17 30.19 7.25
CA ASN A 155 1.21 29.10 7.39
C ASN A 155 1.69 27.75 6.81
N ALA A 156 2.87 27.70 6.19
CA ALA A 156 3.41 26.48 5.59
C ALA A 156 3.60 25.33 6.60
N GLU A 157 3.83 25.62 7.88
CA GLU A 157 3.97 24.58 8.93
C GLU A 157 2.68 23.78 9.18
N LEU A 158 1.51 24.33 8.83
CA LEU A 158 0.22 23.69 9.08
C LEU A 158 -0.38 23.02 7.85
N MET A 159 0.17 23.27 6.67
CA MET A 159 -0.28 22.70 5.40
C MET A 159 0.69 21.58 4.97
N SER A 160 0.18 20.59 4.25
CA SER A 160 1.03 19.56 3.65
C SER A 160 0.82 19.52 2.14
N SER A 161 1.93 19.64 1.40
CA SER A 161 1.99 19.62 -0.06
C SER A 161 2.80 18.41 -0.53
N PHE A 162 2.19 17.54 -1.32
CA PHE A 162 2.82 16.30 -1.78
C PHE A 162 2.23 15.83 -3.10
N LYS A 163 2.92 14.90 -3.77
CA LYS A 163 2.50 14.29 -5.02
C LYS A 163 1.79 12.97 -4.73
N ILE A 164 0.64 12.73 -5.36
CA ILE A 164 -0.11 11.48 -5.25
C ILE A 164 -0.31 10.81 -6.60
N LEU A 165 -0.42 9.49 -6.56
CA LEU A 165 -0.78 8.62 -7.66
C LEU A 165 -2.11 7.91 -7.31
N PRO A 166 -3.19 8.15 -8.05
CA PRO A 166 -4.46 7.48 -7.79
C PRO A 166 -4.57 6.12 -8.49
N SER A 167 -5.48 5.26 -8.02
CA SER A 167 -5.82 4.00 -8.70
C SER A 167 -6.50 4.21 -10.05
N LYS A 168 -7.20 5.34 -10.21
CA LYS A 168 -7.87 5.75 -11.44
C LYS A 168 -7.75 7.25 -11.58
N ASP A 169 -7.73 7.73 -12.81
CA ASP A 169 -7.70 9.17 -13.09
C ASP A 169 -8.87 9.86 -12.38
N ILE A 170 -8.57 11.01 -11.79
CA ILE A 170 -9.52 11.78 -11.00
C ILE A 170 -10.31 12.68 -11.94
N ASP A 171 -11.63 12.51 -11.97
CA ASP A 171 -12.54 13.37 -12.71
C ASP A 171 -12.71 14.73 -12.01
N PHE A 172 -12.08 15.78 -12.57
CA PHE A 172 -12.13 17.12 -12.00
C PHE A 172 -13.52 17.75 -12.02
N ASP A 173 -14.39 17.37 -12.96
CA ASP A 173 -15.74 17.94 -13.03
C ASP A 173 -16.55 17.52 -11.80
N GLN A 174 -16.30 16.32 -11.29
CA GLN A 174 -16.89 15.82 -10.04
C GLN A 174 -16.22 16.40 -8.79
N VAL A 175 -14.90 16.63 -8.83
CA VAL A 175 -14.11 17.13 -7.70
C VAL A 175 -14.32 18.62 -7.46
N ALA A 176 -14.41 19.44 -8.51
CA ALA A 176 -14.52 20.90 -8.37
C ALA A 176 -15.78 21.37 -7.62
N GLN A 177 -16.79 20.52 -7.51
CA GLN A 177 -18.06 20.83 -6.86
C GLN A 177 -18.16 20.33 -5.40
N LYS A 178 -17.16 19.60 -4.89
CA LYS A 178 -17.25 18.90 -3.60
C LYS A 178 -16.01 19.09 -2.73
N SER A 179 -16.21 19.16 -1.42
CA SER A 179 -15.11 19.06 -0.47
C SER A 179 -14.54 17.64 -0.49
N MET A 180 -13.24 17.53 -0.74
CA MET A 180 -12.51 16.26 -0.77
C MET A 180 -11.68 16.07 0.50
N PHE A 181 -11.58 14.83 0.94
CA PHE A 181 -10.82 14.45 2.13
C PHE A 181 -9.81 13.36 1.79
N LEU A 182 -8.62 13.45 2.37
CA LEU A 182 -7.65 12.36 2.41
C LEU A 182 -7.72 11.71 3.78
N ILE A 183 -7.91 10.40 3.81
CA ILE A 183 -7.93 9.58 5.01
C ILE A 183 -6.76 8.60 4.94
N TYR A 184 -5.88 8.61 5.95
CA TYR A 184 -4.74 7.71 6.01
C TYR A 184 -5.18 6.27 6.23
N LEU A 185 -4.59 5.35 5.47
CA LEU A 185 -4.81 3.91 5.62
C LEU A 185 -3.56 3.23 6.16
N THR A 186 -2.44 3.27 5.43
CA THR A 186 -1.22 2.54 5.77
C THR A 186 -0.01 3.09 5.02
N ASN A 187 1.20 2.65 5.36
CA ASN A 187 2.41 2.89 4.57
C ASN A 187 2.91 1.59 3.94
N ILE A 188 3.01 1.57 2.61
CA ILE A 188 3.42 0.37 1.86
C ILE A 188 4.92 0.32 1.54
N THR A 189 5.73 1.25 2.05
CA THR A 189 7.18 1.26 1.80
C THR A 189 7.87 -0.05 2.21
N PRO A 190 7.57 -0.66 3.37
CA PRO A 190 8.16 -1.95 3.74
C PRO A 190 7.82 -3.03 2.71
N ASN A 191 6.55 -3.13 2.33
CA ASN A 191 6.06 -4.13 1.36
C ASN A 191 6.71 -3.92 -0.01
N ARG A 192 6.84 -2.67 -0.46
CA ARG A 192 7.52 -2.33 -1.72
C ARG A 192 9.00 -2.73 -1.70
N ARG A 193 9.71 -2.48 -0.60
CA ARG A 193 11.12 -2.89 -0.44
C ARG A 193 11.28 -4.41 -0.49
N ILE A 194 10.37 -5.15 0.13
CA ILE A 194 10.35 -6.62 0.06
C ILE A 194 10.08 -7.05 -1.39
N TRP A 195 9.07 -6.48 -2.05
CA TRP A 195 8.75 -6.77 -3.45
C TRP A 195 9.96 -6.54 -4.37
N GLU A 196 10.62 -5.39 -4.25
CA GLU A 196 11.85 -5.09 -4.99
C GLU A 196 12.91 -6.16 -4.73
N ALA A 197 13.15 -6.53 -3.46
CA ALA A 197 14.12 -7.56 -3.09
C ALA A 197 13.79 -8.95 -3.65
N LEU A 198 12.50 -9.33 -3.74
CA LEU A 198 12.06 -10.58 -4.35
C LEU A 198 12.35 -10.63 -5.85
N HIS A 199 12.41 -9.47 -6.52
CA HIS A 199 12.63 -9.34 -7.95
C HIS A 199 14.05 -8.86 -8.31
N MET A 200 14.93 -8.64 -7.32
CA MET A 200 16.32 -8.27 -7.56
C MET A 200 17.13 -9.46 -8.09
N SER A 201 17.68 -9.33 -9.30
CA SER A 201 18.56 -10.33 -9.93
C SER A 201 19.97 -10.40 -9.33
N ARG A 202 20.33 -9.47 -8.42
CA ARG A 202 21.73 -9.09 -8.17
C ARG A 202 22.53 -10.00 -7.23
N ASN A 203 21.89 -10.85 -6.41
CA ASN A 203 22.56 -11.67 -5.38
C ASN A 203 22.28 -13.18 -5.45
N SER A 204 21.97 -13.69 -6.65
CA SER A 204 21.63 -15.10 -6.87
C SER A 204 22.69 -16.07 -6.34
N LYS A 205 23.98 -15.73 -6.37
CA LYS A 205 25.09 -16.60 -5.92
C LYS A 205 25.10 -16.87 -4.41
N LEU A 206 24.77 -15.88 -3.56
CA LEU A 206 24.75 -16.07 -2.11
C LEU A 206 23.52 -16.86 -1.68
N ILE A 207 22.36 -16.55 -2.29
CA ILE A 207 21.12 -17.30 -2.03
C ILE A 207 21.24 -18.73 -2.54
N GLN A 208 21.83 -18.94 -3.72
CA GLN A 208 22.11 -20.28 -4.22
C GLN A 208 22.99 -21.07 -3.23
N LYS A 209 24.04 -20.44 -2.66
CA LYS A 209 24.84 -21.08 -1.62
C LYS A 209 24.04 -21.41 -0.36
N LEU A 210 23.18 -20.52 0.12
CA LEU A 210 22.30 -20.78 1.28
C LEU A 210 21.31 -21.92 1.02
N LEU A 211 20.71 -21.95 -0.18
CA LEU A 211 19.79 -23.00 -0.59
C LEU A 211 20.49 -24.35 -0.73
N CYS A 212 21.72 -24.39 -1.26
CA CYS A 212 22.50 -25.62 -1.41
C CYS A 212 23.14 -26.09 -0.09
N ALA A 213 23.54 -25.20 0.81
CA ALA A 213 24.12 -25.57 2.12
C ALA A 213 23.10 -26.30 3.02
N ALA A 214 21.80 -26.08 2.80
CA ALA A 214 20.74 -26.81 3.48
C ALA A 214 20.63 -28.29 3.05
N ASP A 215 21.24 -28.70 1.93
CA ASP A 215 21.26 -30.10 1.49
C ASP A 215 22.36 -30.92 2.19
N GLU A 216 23.45 -30.31 2.66
CA GLU A 216 24.57 -31.01 3.30
C GLU A 216 24.40 -31.21 4.81
N VAL A 217 23.56 -30.41 5.47
CA VAL A 217 23.35 -30.54 6.92
C VAL A 217 21.98 -31.16 7.18
N ARG A 218 21.97 -32.41 7.68
CA ARG A 218 20.80 -33.01 8.35
C ARG A 218 20.52 -32.25 9.66
N VAL A 219 20.13 -30.98 9.58
CA VAL A 219 19.63 -30.26 10.74
C VAL A 219 18.18 -30.65 10.93
N ASN A 220 17.95 -31.34 12.04
CA ASN A 220 16.66 -31.66 12.59
C ASN A 220 15.91 -30.34 12.90
N PHE A 221 15.31 -29.70 11.89
CA PHE A 221 14.50 -28.48 12.00
C PHE A 221 13.11 -28.77 12.58
N MET A 222 13.01 -29.75 13.49
CA MET A 222 11.78 -30.08 14.21
C MET A 222 11.33 -28.95 15.18
N LEU A 223 12.08 -27.84 15.27
CA LEU A 223 11.68 -26.62 15.99
C LEU A 223 11.03 -25.53 15.13
N CYS A 224 10.95 -25.67 13.79
CA CYS A 224 10.19 -24.72 12.95
C CYS A 224 8.71 -25.11 12.75
N LEU A 225 8.22 -26.10 13.51
CA LEU A 225 6.81 -26.50 13.53
C LEU A 225 5.86 -25.46 14.15
N TYR A 226 6.38 -24.32 14.61
CA TYR A 226 5.58 -23.18 15.07
C TYR A 226 5.31 -22.12 14.00
N ILE A 227 5.75 -22.29 12.75
CA ILE A 227 5.09 -21.64 11.62
C ILE A 227 3.98 -22.59 11.18
N LYS A 228 2.97 -22.78 12.06
CA LYS A 228 1.63 -23.10 11.57
C LYS A 228 1.38 -22.13 10.43
N CYS A 229 0.91 -22.65 9.31
CA CYS A 229 0.30 -21.87 8.22
C CYS A 229 -0.26 -20.59 8.82
N PHE A 230 0.24 -19.44 8.37
CA PHE A 230 -0.23 -18.12 8.80
C PHE A 230 -1.73 -18.05 8.49
N LYS A 231 -2.55 -18.65 9.35
CA LYS A 231 -3.92 -18.26 9.57
C LYS A 231 -3.74 -16.96 10.30
N PHE A 232 -3.80 -15.86 9.57
CA PHE A 232 -4.26 -14.59 10.13
C PHE A 232 -5.66 -14.86 10.70
N ASN A 233 -5.73 -15.40 11.91
CA ASN A 233 -6.89 -15.23 12.77
C ASN A 233 -6.75 -13.82 13.31
N ILE A 234 -7.24 -12.85 12.55
CA ILE A 234 -7.59 -11.55 13.09
C ILE A 234 -8.96 -11.76 13.72
N MET A 235 -8.99 -11.65 15.05
CA MET A 235 -10.20 -11.65 15.88
C MET A 235 -10.81 -10.26 15.89
#